data_AF-A0A7U9WRW5-F1
#
_entry.id   AF-A0A7U9WRW5-F1
#
_cell.length_a   1.000
_cell.length_b   1.000
_cell.length_c   1.000
_cell.angle_alpha   90.00
_cell.angle_beta   90.00
_cell.angle_gamma   90.00
#
_symmetry.space_group_name_H-M   'P 1'
#
loop_
_entity.id
_entity.type
_entity.pdbx_description
1 polymer ?
#
loop_
_entity_poly.entity_id
_entity_poly.type
_entity_poly.pdbx_seq_one_letter_code
_entity_poly.pdbx_strand_id
1 'polypeptide(L)'
;MAKNTLYIAYGSNLNLGQMAHRCPDAEAVGTGVIRDYRLAFKALGANAFATIEACEGESVPVAVWRISHRDEAALDRYEGYPAHYGKERLDVLMGEDGGWIVSGIVYVMNQKAVRQLPATSYFEAVLSGYRSFGLDEQKLFEAWQMAVDGDFPASSCLKFYRQRSGLTQEQLADAADVPVKTLQKYESGERCIQRARNSTVLRLAQVLDISPYLLSR
;
A
#
# COMPACT_ATOMS: atom_id res chain seq x y z
N MET A 1 15.34 -19.57 26.50
CA MET A 1 13.98 -18.98 26.34
C MET A 1 13.92 -18.39 24.94
N ALA A 2 12.91 -18.74 24.14
CA ALA A 2 12.78 -18.18 22.79
C ALA A 2 12.62 -16.66 22.92
N LYS A 3 13.49 -15.89 22.26
CA LYS A 3 13.19 -14.49 21.99
C LYS A 3 12.15 -14.50 20.88
N ASN A 4 10.95 -14.02 21.18
CA ASN A 4 9.90 -13.87 20.18
C ASN A 4 10.11 -12.51 19.50
N THR A 5 10.46 -12.56 18.22
CA THR A 5 10.65 -11.36 17.38
C THR A 5 9.28 -10.92 16.85
N LEU A 6 9.05 -9.61 16.75
CA LEU A 6 7.91 -9.07 16.00
C LEU A 6 8.31 -8.86 14.55
N TYR A 7 7.55 -9.41 13.62
CA TYR A 7 7.72 -9.25 12.18
C TYR A 7 6.56 -8.46 11.60
N ILE A 8 6.89 -7.46 10.78
CA ILE A 8 5.93 -6.56 10.15
C ILE A 8 5.76 -6.97 8.69
N ALA A 9 4.55 -7.41 8.34
CA ALA A 9 4.19 -7.84 7.00
C ALA A 9 3.33 -6.79 6.30
N TYR A 10 3.71 -6.43 5.07
CA TYR A 10 2.94 -5.55 4.17
C TYR A 10 2.71 -6.17 2.78
N GLY A 11 3.30 -7.34 2.52
CA GLY A 11 3.31 -8.02 1.22
C GLY A 11 2.72 -9.44 1.28
N SER A 12 3.32 -10.40 0.59
CA SER A 12 2.76 -11.76 0.45
C SER A 12 2.65 -12.53 1.76
N ASN A 13 3.44 -12.20 2.78
CA ASN A 13 3.31 -12.79 4.11
C ASN A 13 2.07 -12.30 4.89
N LEU A 14 1.26 -11.41 4.32
CA LEU A 14 -0.12 -11.17 4.78
C LEU A 14 -1.05 -12.35 4.44
N ASN A 15 -0.71 -13.17 3.44
CA ASN A 15 -1.50 -14.34 3.09
C ASN A 15 -1.35 -15.43 4.16
N LEU A 16 -2.43 -15.73 4.88
CA LEU A 16 -2.43 -16.65 6.01
C LEU A 16 -1.90 -18.05 5.65
N GLY A 17 -2.28 -18.58 4.49
CA GLY A 17 -1.85 -19.90 4.04
C GLY A 17 -0.36 -19.96 3.71
N GLN A 18 0.16 -18.91 3.05
CA GLN A 18 1.59 -18.82 2.78
C GLN A 18 2.40 -18.59 4.07
N MET A 19 1.89 -17.75 4.98
CA MET A 19 2.54 -17.48 6.26
C MET A 19 2.61 -18.73 7.12
N ALA A 20 1.51 -19.49 7.27
CA ALA A 20 1.50 -20.74 8.03
C ALA A 20 2.45 -21.81 7.44
N HIS A 21 2.61 -21.84 6.12
CA HIS A 21 3.56 -22.75 5.48
C HIS A 21 5.03 -22.37 5.75
N ARG A 22 5.35 -21.06 5.71
CA ARG A 22 6.72 -20.56 5.91
C ARG A 22 7.12 -20.50 7.38
N CYS A 23 6.19 -20.08 8.23
CA CYS A 23 6.38 -19.78 9.63
C CYS A 23 5.30 -20.48 10.46
N PRO A 24 5.43 -21.79 10.71
CA PRO A 24 4.41 -22.58 11.41
C PRO A 24 4.23 -22.17 12.88
N ASP A 25 5.22 -21.50 13.49
CA ASP A 25 5.14 -21.05 14.88
C ASP A 25 4.64 -19.58 14.99
N ALA A 26 4.24 -18.97 13.87
CA ALA A 26 3.86 -17.56 13.83
C ALA A 26 2.45 -17.31 14.37
N GLU A 27 2.32 -16.25 15.17
CA GLU A 27 1.04 -15.81 15.73
C GLU A 27 0.72 -14.38 15.28
N ALA A 28 -0.48 -14.15 14.78
CA ALA A 28 -0.94 -12.80 14.45
C ALA A 28 -1.12 -11.99 15.75
N VAL A 29 -0.41 -10.86 15.87
CA VAL A 29 -0.50 -9.95 17.02
C VAL A 29 -1.60 -8.91 16.79
N GLY A 30 -1.75 -8.44 15.55
CA GLY A 30 -2.74 -7.45 15.17
C GLY A 30 -2.32 -6.67 13.93
N THR A 31 -3.06 -5.60 13.64
CA THR A 31 -2.83 -4.72 12.49
C THR A 31 -2.49 -3.30 12.94
N GLY A 32 -1.84 -2.55 12.04
CA GLY A 32 -1.44 -1.17 12.29
C GLY A 32 -0.92 -0.50 11.03
N VAL A 33 -0.24 0.63 11.21
CA VAL A 33 0.34 1.40 10.10
C VAL A 33 1.79 1.78 10.38
N ILE A 34 2.61 1.74 9.33
CA ILE A 34 3.92 2.41 9.29
C ILE A 34 3.67 3.81 8.74
N ARG A 35 4.02 4.87 9.49
CA ARG A 35 3.89 6.27 9.05
C ARG A 35 5.09 6.72 8.25
N ASP A 36 4.88 7.67 7.35
CA ASP A 36 5.91 8.29 6.50
C ASP A 36 6.58 7.30 5.54
N TYR A 37 5.84 6.25 5.17
CA TYR A 37 6.20 5.28 4.15
C TYR A 37 5.05 5.09 3.17
N ARG A 38 5.37 4.69 1.94
CA ARG A 38 4.42 4.23 0.93
C ARG A 38 4.74 2.82 0.46
N LEU A 39 3.71 2.10 0.02
CA LEU A 39 3.87 0.81 -0.64
C LEU A 39 4.27 1.02 -2.10
N ALA A 40 5.13 0.14 -2.62
CA ALA A 40 5.56 0.15 -4.02
C ALA A 40 5.79 -1.29 -4.52
N PHE A 41 5.71 -1.49 -5.84
CA PHE A 41 6.16 -2.73 -6.47
C PHE A 41 7.46 -2.51 -7.25
N LYS A 42 8.45 -3.34 -6.95
CA LYS A 42 9.76 -3.30 -7.62
C LYS A 42 10.27 -4.70 -7.91
N ALA A 43 11.09 -4.81 -8.94
CA ALA A 43 11.78 -6.02 -9.32
C ALA A 43 13.27 -5.93 -9.04
N LEU A 44 13.80 -7.05 -8.55
CA LEU A 44 15.22 -7.36 -8.59
C LEU A 44 15.38 -8.61 -9.46
N GLY A 45 15.62 -8.40 -10.75
CA GLY A 45 15.60 -9.46 -11.76
C GLY A 45 14.27 -9.51 -12.52
N ALA A 46 13.75 -10.71 -12.78
CA ALA A 46 12.58 -10.90 -13.64
C ALA A 46 11.22 -10.69 -12.96
N ASN A 47 11.17 -10.79 -11.63
CA ASN A 47 9.93 -10.77 -10.85
C ASN A 47 9.87 -9.53 -9.97
N ALA A 48 8.70 -8.89 -9.91
CA ALA A 48 8.43 -7.78 -9.01
C ALA A 48 7.65 -8.23 -7.77
N PHE A 49 7.98 -7.61 -6.64
CA PHE A 49 7.37 -7.86 -5.33
C PHE A 49 7.12 -6.54 -4.60
N ALA A 50 6.32 -6.60 -3.53
CA ALA A 50 6.03 -5.44 -2.71
C ALA A 50 7.28 -4.98 -1.93
N THR A 51 7.46 -3.67 -1.81
CA THR A 51 8.41 -3.03 -0.90
C THR A 51 7.78 -1.77 -0.31
N ILE A 52 8.41 -1.21 0.72
CA ILE A 52 8.08 0.13 1.22
C ILE A 52 9.20 1.12 0.90
N GLU A 53 8.83 2.39 0.77
CA GLU A 53 9.75 3.51 0.55
C GLU A 53 9.39 4.67 1.47
N ALA A 54 10.37 5.41 1.98
CA ALA A 54 10.11 6.62 2.75
C ALA A 54 9.30 7.63 1.89
N CYS A 55 8.19 8.11 2.43
CA CYS A 55 7.31 9.08 1.81
C CYS A 55 6.51 9.82 2.89
N GLU A 56 6.92 11.05 3.19
CA GLU A 56 6.28 11.88 4.22
C GLU A 56 4.78 12.08 3.94
N GLY A 57 3.96 11.93 4.99
CA GLY A 57 2.51 12.08 4.92
C GLY A 57 1.75 10.87 4.38
N GLU A 58 2.44 9.82 3.93
CA GLU A 58 1.85 8.54 3.56
C GLU A 58 1.89 7.53 4.71
N SER A 59 1.14 6.45 4.57
CA SER A 59 1.26 5.31 5.48
C SER A 59 1.05 3.98 4.78
N VAL A 60 1.66 2.93 5.33
CA VAL A 60 1.51 1.56 4.84
C VAL A 60 0.76 0.74 5.89
N PRO A 61 -0.42 0.17 5.55
CA PRO A 61 -1.12 -0.75 6.42
C PRO A 61 -0.37 -2.09 6.49
N VAL A 62 -0.26 -2.63 7.70
CA VAL A 62 0.54 -3.82 7.98
C VAL A 62 -0.16 -4.77 8.95
N ALA A 63 0.22 -6.04 8.90
CA ALA A 63 -0.03 -6.99 9.98
C ALA A 63 1.27 -7.28 10.73
N VAL A 64 1.18 -7.35 12.05
CA VAL A 64 2.30 -7.69 12.93
C VAL A 64 2.15 -9.13 13.38
N TRP A 65 3.21 -9.90 13.18
CA TRP A 65 3.34 -11.30 13.57
C TRP A 65 4.34 -11.43 14.70
N ARG A 66 4.09 -12.33 15.64
CA ARG A 66 5.08 -12.83 16.57
C ARG A 66 5.68 -14.09 15.97
N ILE A 67 7.00 -14.13 15.81
CA ILE A 67 7.69 -15.23 15.14
C ILE A 67 8.78 -15.83 16.03
N SER A 68 9.05 -17.12 15.84
CA SER A 68 10.18 -17.81 16.47
C SER A 68 11.50 -17.49 15.75
N HIS A 69 12.65 -17.83 16.36
CA HIS A 69 13.94 -17.73 15.67
C HIS A 69 14.01 -18.63 14.43
N ARG A 70 13.32 -19.77 14.45
CA ARG A 70 13.25 -20.70 13.31
C ARG A 70 12.48 -20.06 12.14
N ASP A 71 11.36 -19.42 12.46
CA ASP A 71 10.55 -18.69 11.48
C ASP A 71 11.32 -17.49 10.92
N GLU A 72 12.03 -16.74 11.76
CA GLU A 72 12.88 -15.63 11.30
C GLU A 72 13.93 -16.12 10.30
N ALA A 73 14.61 -17.24 10.60
CA ALA A 73 15.58 -17.83 9.68
C ALA A 73 14.92 -18.38 8.39
N ALA A 74 13.65 -18.81 8.44
CA ALA A 74 12.89 -19.21 7.26
C ALA A 74 12.52 -18.00 6.39
N LEU A 75 12.12 -16.89 7.00
CA LEU A 75 11.89 -15.62 6.32
C LEU A 75 13.17 -15.10 5.68
N ASP A 76 14.31 -15.12 6.39
CA ASP A 76 15.60 -14.67 5.82
C ASP A 76 15.94 -15.39 4.52
N ARG A 77 15.73 -16.72 4.48
CA ARG A 77 15.92 -17.51 3.26
C ARG A 77 14.91 -17.16 2.17
N TYR A 78 13.65 -16.97 2.54
CA TYR A 78 12.58 -16.67 1.59
C TYR A 78 12.74 -15.29 0.95
N GLU A 79 13.09 -14.29 1.74
CA GLU A 79 13.29 -12.89 1.32
C GLU A 79 14.65 -12.67 0.66
N GLY A 80 15.51 -13.70 0.60
CA GLY A 80 16.85 -13.63 0.01
C GLY A 80 17.78 -12.66 0.74
N TYR A 81 17.61 -12.50 2.06
CA TYR A 81 18.43 -11.62 2.89
C TYR A 81 19.90 -12.10 2.91
N PRO A 82 20.89 -11.19 2.82
CA PRO A 82 20.79 -9.73 2.70
C PRO A 82 20.83 -9.21 1.25
N ALA A 83 20.78 -10.08 0.24
CA ALA A 83 21.01 -9.70 -1.14
C ALA A 83 19.77 -9.08 -1.82
N HIS A 84 18.59 -9.66 -1.61
CA HIS A 84 17.35 -9.24 -2.27
C HIS A 84 16.58 -8.19 -1.44
N TYR A 85 16.41 -8.47 -0.16
CA TYR A 85 15.87 -7.55 0.83
C TYR A 85 16.88 -7.28 1.94
N GLY A 86 16.95 -6.03 2.39
CA GLY A 86 17.54 -5.67 3.67
C GLY A 86 16.55 -5.94 4.81
N LYS A 87 17.07 -6.04 6.04
CA LYS A 87 16.26 -6.18 7.25
C LYS A 87 16.43 -4.92 8.09
N GLU A 88 15.32 -4.25 8.35
CA GLU A 88 15.26 -3.03 9.15
C GLU A 88 14.36 -3.23 10.37
N ARG A 89 14.45 -2.32 11.35
CA ARG A 89 13.48 -2.25 12.45
C ARG A 89 12.69 -0.97 12.29
N LEU A 90 11.37 -1.09 12.20
CA LEU A 90 10.45 0.03 12.12
C LEU A 90 9.42 -0.03 13.24
N ASP A 91 8.87 1.13 13.54
CA ASP A 91 7.80 1.30 14.50
C ASP A 91 6.45 1.28 13.78
N VAL A 92 5.52 0.52 14.33
CA VAL A 92 4.14 0.39 13.84
C VAL A 92 3.21 0.99 14.87
N LEU A 93 2.35 1.89 14.42
CA LEU A 93 1.25 2.40 15.21
C LEU A 93 0.08 1.41 15.13
N MET A 94 -0.26 0.79 16.27
CA MET A 94 -1.25 -0.27 16.38
C MET A 94 -2.62 0.24 16.85
N GLY A 95 -3.68 -0.46 16.43
CA GLY A 95 -5.07 -0.13 16.75
C GLY A 95 -5.67 0.94 15.83
N GLU A 96 -7.00 0.93 15.69
CA GLU A 96 -7.73 1.79 14.74
C GLU A 96 -7.46 3.29 14.94
N ASP A 97 -7.20 3.73 16.18
CA ASP A 97 -6.92 5.13 16.53
C ASP A 97 -5.47 5.38 17.02
N GLY A 98 -4.56 4.42 16.84
CA GLY A 98 -3.17 4.55 17.26
C GLY A 98 -2.92 4.48 18.78
N GLY A 99 -3.48 3.45 19.42
CA GLY A 99 -3.44 3.29 20.87
C GLY A 99 -2.05 2.98 21.44
N TRP A 100 -1.15 2.36 20.68
CA TRP A 100 0.22 2.08 21.12
C TRP A 100 1.18 1.81 19.94
N ILE A 101 2.48 1.86 20.22
CA ILE A 101 3.54 1.62 19.24
C ILE A 101 4.23 0.29 19.53
N VAL A 102 4.52 -0.49 18.48
CA VAL A 102 5.37 -1.68 18.57
C VAL A 102 6.54 -1.59 17.58
N SER A 103 7.72 -2.05 17.99
CA SER A 103 8.91 -2.10 17.13
C SER A 103 9.14 -3.52 16.64
N GLY A 104 9.20 -3.72 15.33
CA GLY A 104 9.37 -5.04 14.71
C GLY A 104 10.38 -5.01 13.56
N ILE A 105 10.83 -6.19 13.14
CA ILE A 105 11.63 -6.35 11.93
C ILE A 105 10.74 -6.24 10.69
N VAL A 106 11.28 -5.67 9.64
CA VAL A 106 10.64 -5.55 8.34
C VAL A 106 11.68 -5.80 7.26
N TYR A 107 11.28 -6.44 6.17
CA TYR A 107 12.15 -6.61 5.00
C TYR A 107 11.88 -5.45 4.05
N VAL A 108 12.92 -4.76 3.57
CA VAL A 108 12.80 -3.65 2.60
C VAL A 108 13.71 -3.92 1.41
N MET A 109 13.20 -3.82 0.18
CA MET A 109 14.02 -4.10 -1.01
C MET A 109 15.17 -3.11 -1.12
N ASN A 110 16.28 -3.60 -1.67
CA ASN A 110 17.44 -2.76 -1.98
C ASN A 110 17.08 -1.61 -2.95
N GLN A 111 17.71 -0.45 -2.80
CA GLN A 111 17.57 0.73 -3.67
C GLN A 111 17.84 0.45 -5.16
N LYS A 112 18.59 -0.60 -5.50
CA LYS A 112 18.84 -1.03 -6.89
C LYS A 112 17.61 -1.63 -7.58
N ALA A 113 16.56 -1.97 -6.85
CA ALA A 113 15.34 -2.54 -7.43
C ALA A 113 14.62 -1.50 -8.29
N VAL A 114 14.12 -1.94 -9.45
CA VAL A 114 13.47 -1.06 -10.43
C VAL A 114 11.96 -1.25 -10.33
N ARG A 115 11.21 -0.16 -10.46
CA ARG A 115 9.74 -0.21 -10.45
C ARG A 115 9.22 -1.13 -11.56
N GLN A 116 8.35 -2.06 -11.21
CA GLN A 116 7.76 -3.02 -12.15
C GLN A 116 6.49 -3.64 -11.56
N LEU A 117 5.56 -4.03 -12.42
CA LEU A 117 4.34 -4.73 -12.00
C LEU A 117 4.64 -6.14 -11.50
N PRO A 118 4.00 -6.56 -10.39
CA PRO A 118 4.05 -7.95 -9.97
C PRO A 118 3.23 -8.84 -10.90
N ALA A 119 3.49 -10.15 -10.85
CA ALA A 119 2.59 -11.12 -11.46
C ALA A 119 1.20 -11.04 -10.81
N THR A 120 0.14 -11.27 -11.60
CA THR A 120 -1.25 -11.24 -11.13
C THR A 120 -1.47 -12.16 -9.92
N SER A 121 -0.92 -13.37 -9.95
CA SER A 121 -1.03 -14.33 -8.84
C SER A 121 -0.35 -13.84 -7.56
N TYR A 122 0.73 -13.06 -7.65
CA TYR A 122 1.35 -12.43 -6.49
C TYR A 122 0.45 -11.32 -5.93
N PHE A 123 -0.05 -10.44 -6.80
CA PHE A 123 -0.95 -9.35 -6.39
C PHE A 123 -2.20 -9.90 -5.69
N GLU A 124 -2.83 -10.93 -6.25
CA GLU A 124 -4.00 -11.61 -5.66
C GLU A 124 -3.69 -12.23 -4.28
N ALA A 125 -2.49 -12.80 -4.11
CA ALA A 125 -2.08 -13.35 -2.83
C ALA A 125 -1.94 -12.26 -1.75
N VAL A 126 -1.36 -11.09 -2.09
CA VAL A 126 -1.27 -9.93 -1.20
C VAL A 126 -2.66 -9.39 -0.89
N LEU A 127 -3.50 -9.21 -1.91
CA LEU A 127 -4.88 -8.72 -1.78
C LEU A 127 -5.73 -9.62 -0.87
N SER A 128 -5.59 -10.95 -1.00
CA SER A 128 -6.23 -11.90 -0.10
C SER A 128 -5.77 -11.73 1.36
N GLY A 129 -4.49 -11.39 1.56
CA GLY A 129 -3.96 -11.05 2.87
C GLY A 129 -4.56 -9.75 3.43
N TYR A 130 -4.61 -8.69 2.62
CA TYR A 130 -5.26 -7.42 3.00
C TYR A 130 -6.71 -7.65 3.47
N ARG A 131 -7.49 -8.44 2.72
CA ARG A 131 -8.86 -8.81 3.09
C ARG A 131 -8.96 -9.57 4.40
N SER A 132 -8.06 -10.54 4.60
CA SER A 132 -8.05 -11.37 5.81
C SER A 132 -7.80 -10.55 7.08
N PHE A 133 -7.02 -9.47 6.94
CA PHE A 133 -6.66 -8.58 8.04
C PHE A 133 -7.50 -7.29 8.09
N GLY A 134 -8.44 -7.08 7.17
CA GLY A 134 -9.23 -5.84 7.09
C GLY A 134 -8.36 -4.60 6.82
N LEU A 135 -7.24 -4.76 6.11
CA LEU A 135 -6.34 -3.66 5.76
C LEU A 135 -6.91 -2.84 4.60
N ASP A 136 -6.52 -1.57 4.53
CA ASP A 136 -6.90 -0.66 3.46
C ASP A 136 -6.35 -1.12 2.10
N GLU A 137 -7.19 -1.79 1.31
CA GLU A 137 -6.87 -2.26 -0.04
C GLU A 137 -6.46 -1.11 -0.97
N GLN A 138 -6.86 0.13 -0.68
CA GLN A 138 -6.56 1.28 -1.52
C GLN A 138 -5.05 1.48 -1.66
N LYS A 139 -4.29 1.33 -0.57
CA LYS A 139 -2.83 1.44 -0.58
C LYS A 139 -2.15 0.41 -1.47
N LEU A 140 -2.76 -0.77 -1.61
CA LEU A 140 -2.28 -1.82 -2.51
C LEU A 140 -2.52 -1.46 -3.98
N PHE A 141 -3.71 -0.93 -4.30
CA PHE A 141 -4.03 -0.50 -5.67
C PHE A 141 -3.25 0.74 -6.10
N GLU A 142 -3.02 1.71 -5.19
CA GLU A 142 -2.16 2.88 -5.44
C GLU A 142 -0.74 2.43 -5.83
N ALA A 143 -0.15 1.47 -5.11
CA ALA A 143 1.16 0.92 -5.44
C ALA A 143 1.19 0.22 -6.80
N TRP A 144 0.14 -0.54 -7.15
CA TRP A 144 0.02 -1.21 -8.44
C TRP A 144 -0.04 -0.19 -9.58
N GLN A 145 -0.87 0.83 -9.43
CA GLN A 145 -1.01 1.91 -10.40
C GLN A 145 0.28 2.67 -10.65
N MET A 146 1.00 3.03 -9.57
CA MET A 146 2.31 3.66 -9.69
C MET A 146 3.28 2.80 -10.51
N ALA A 147 3.20 1.46 -10.40
CA ALA A 147 4.02 0.54 -11.16
C ALA A 147 3.63 0.42 -12.64
N VAL A 148 2.36 0.67 -13.01
CA VAL A 148 1.89 0.71 -14.41
C VAL A 148 2.39 1.97 -15.12
N ASP A 149 2.13 3.14 -14.51
CA ASP A 149 2.14 4.41 -15.25
C ASP A 149 3.47 5.18 -15.18
N GLY A 150 4.46 4.72 -14.40
CA GLY A 150 5.55 5.60 -13.98
C GLY A 150 5.01 6.68 -13.03
N ASP A 151 5.67 7.83 -12.87
CA ASP A 151 5.12 8.89 -11.99
C ASP A 151 3.69 9.25 -12.38
N PHE A 152 2.78 9.02 -11.44
CA PHE A 152 1.33 8.98 -11.67
C PHE A 152 0.80 10.38 -11.98
N PRO A 153 0.29 10.66 -13.19
CA PRO A 153 -0.38 11.94 -13.43
C PRO A 153 -1.73 11.93 -12.71
N ALA A 154 -1.98 12.91 -11.85
CA ALA A 154 -3.19 12.99 -11.02
C ALA A 154 -4.53 12.94 -11.79
N SER A 155 -4.50 13.13 -13.12
CA SER A 155 -5.65 12.90 -14.02
C SER A 155 -6.17 11.47 -13.98
N SER A 156 -5.30 10.47 -13.78
CA SER A 156 -5.67 9.06 -13.70
C SER A 156 -6.30 8.68 -12.35
N CYS A 157 -5.99 9.43 -11.27
CA CYS A 157 -6.51 9.18 -9.91
C CYS A 157 -8.01 9.44 -9.85
N LEU A 158 -8.45 10.60 -10.33
CA LEU A 158 -9.85 11.02 -10.23
C LEU A 158 -10.78 10.02 -10.94
N LYS A 159 -10.42 9.65 -12.17
CA LYS A 159 -11.18 8.73 -12.99
C LYS A 159 -11.28 7.35 -12.35
N PHE A 160 -10.19 6.86 -11.78
CA PHE A 160 -10.15 5.57 -11.08
C PHE A 160 -11.08 5.55 -9.88
N TYR A 161 -10.96 6.52 -8.97
CA TYR A 161 -11.77 6.56 -7.76
C TYR A 161 -13.26 6.74 -8.05
N ARG A 162 -13.59 7.51 -9.09
CA ARG A 162 -14.97 7.61 -9.57
C ARG A 162 -15.51 6.25 -10.01
N GLN A 163 -14.76 5.52 -10.85
CA GLN A 163 -15.17 4.21 -11.36
C GLN A 163 -15.29 3.17 -10.24
N ARG A 164 -14.36 3.17 -9.27
CA ARG A 164 -14.42 2.32 -8.07
C ARG A 164 -15.67 2.56 -7.24
N SER A 165 -16.05 3.83 -7.11
CA SER A 165 -17.26 4.25 -6.39
C SER A 165 -18.56 3.99 -7.17
N GLY A 166 -18.47 3.43 -8.38
CA GLY A 166 -19.62 3.15 -9.24
C GLY A 166 -20.31 4.41 -9.79
N LEU A 167 -19.65 5.56 -9.74
CA LEU A 167 -20.24 6.85 -10.12
C LEU A 167 -20.03 7.14 -11.62
N THR A 168 -21.03 7.71 -12.28
CA THR A 168 -20.85 8.37 -13.58
C THR A 168 -20.16 9.73 -13.40
N GLN A 169 -19.66 10.30 -14.51
CA GLN A 169 -19.06 11.64 -14.46
C GLN A 169 -20.08 12.69 -13.99
N GLU A 170 -21.32 12.58 -14.41
CA GLU A 170 -22.43 13.45 -14.01
C GLU A 170 -22.70 13.34 -12.51
N GLN A 171 -22.74 12.12 -11.97
CA GLN A 171 -23.01 11.89 -10.55
C GLN A 171 -21.90 12.48 -9.66
N LEU A 172 -20.63 12.25 -10.00
CA LEU A 172 -19.52 12.84 -9.25
C LEU A 172 -19.49 14.37 -9.37
N ALA A 173 -19.73 14.89 -10.58
CA ALA A 173 -19.78 16.32 -10.85
C ALA A 173 -20.86 17.03 -10.03
N ASP A 174 -22.06 16.46 -9.98
CA ASP A 174 -23.19 16.97 -9.20
C ASP A 174 -22.89 16.93 -7.70
N ALA A 175 -22.46 15.77 -7.18
CA ALA A 175 -22.18 15.58 -5.77
C ALA A 175 -21.00 16.45 -5.26
N ALA A 176 -20.00 16.72 -6.10
CA ALA A 176 -18.84 17.52 -5.73
C ALA A 176 -19.00 19.02 -6.04
N ASP A 177 -20.14 19.44 -6.60
CA ASP A 177 -20.37 20.80 -7.09
C ASP A 177 -19.23 21.26 -8.03
N VAL A 178 -18.98 20.46 -9.07
CA VAL A 178 -17.97 20.70 -10.11
C VAL A 178 -18.63 20.55 -11.47
N PRO A 179 -18.50 21.51 -12.41
CA PRO A 179 -19.09 21.35 -13.74
C PRO A 179 -18.58 20.06 -14.42
N VAL A 180 -19.48 19.26 -15.00
CA VAL A 180 -19.11 17.95 -15.61
C VAL A 180 -18.01 18.08 -16.66
N LYS A 181 -18.03 19.16 -17.46
CA LYS A 181 -16.99 19.46 -18.45
C LYS A 181 -15.63 19.70 -17.80
N THR A 182 -15.61 20.27 -16.59
CA THR A 182 -14.37 20.48 -15.82
C THR A 182 -13.86 19.15 -15.28
N LEU A 183 -14.75 18.30 -14.76
CA LEU A 183 -14.42 16.95 -14.33
C LEU A 183 -13.82 16.12 -15.49
N GLN A 184 -14.45 16.15 -16.66
CA GLN A 184 -13.98 15.48 -17.87
C GLN A 184 -12.56 15.91 -18.26
N LYS A 185 -12.26 17.20 -18.16
CA LYS A 185 -10.92 17.73 -18.42
C LYS A 185 -9.88 17.28 -17.40
N TYR A 186 -10.28 17.12 -16.14
CA TYR A 186 -9.42 16.53 -15.12
C TYR A 186 -9.13 15.05 -15.43
N GLU A 187 -10.16 14.27 -15.77
CA GLU A 187 -10.01 12.84 -16.09
C GLU A 187 -9.27 12.56 -17.41
N SER A 188 -9.33 13.48 -18.38
CA SER A 188 -8.64 13.35 -19.66
C SER A 188 -7.19 13.86 -19.63
N GLY A 189 -6.78 14.52 -18.55
CA GLY A 189 -5.47 15.18 -18.44
C GLY A 189 -5.37 16.53 -19.17
N GLU A 190 -6.43 16.99 -19.85
CA GLU A 190 -6.46 18.34 -20.47
C GLU A 190 -6.30 19.44 -19.42
N ARG A 191 -6.74 19.17 -18.18
CA ARG A 191 -6.53 20.05 -17.04
C ARG A 191 -5.92 19.26 -15.88
N CYS A 192 -4.88 19.81 -15.28
CA CYS A 192 -4.28 19.19 -14.09
C CYS A 192 -5.12 19.47 -12.84
N ILE A 193 -5.63 18.41 -12.20
CA ILE A 193 -6.41 18.51 -10.95
C ILE A 193 -5.59 19.07 -9.78
N GLN A 194 -4.27 18.88 -9.80
CA GLN A 194 -3.32 19.41 -8.83
C GLN A 194 -3.30 20.94 -8.79
N ARG A 195 -3.67 21.57 -9.92
CA ARG A 195 -3.79 23.03 -10.06
C ARG A 195 -5.23 23.53 -9.84
N ALA A 196 -6.14 22.66 -9.43
CA ALA A 196 -7.49 23.06 -9.05
C ALA A 196 -7.45 23.84 -7.73
N ARG A 197 -8.55 24.55 -7.43
CA ARG A 197 -8.70 25.19 -6.11
C ARG A 197 -8.75 24.09 -5.05
N ASN A 198 -8.13 24.32 -3.89
CA ASN A 198 -8.16 23.38 -2.77
C ASN A 198 -9.61 22.97 -2.41
N SER A 199 -10.55 23.91 -2.47
CA SER A 199 -11.97 23.61 -2.24
C SER A 199 -12.56 22.59 -3.21
N THR A 200 -12.15 22.62 -4.48
CA THR A 200 -12.56 21.65 -5.50
C THR A 200 -11.97 20.27 -5.21
N VAL A 201 -10.69 20.21 -4.85
CA VAL A 201 -10.01 18.96 -4.52
C VAL A 201 -10.64 18.30 -3.29
N LEU A 202 -10.91 19.08 -2.24
CA LEU A 202 -11.54 18.60 -1.02
C LEU A 202 -12.94 18.02 -1.27
N ARG A 203 -13.77 18.70 -2.08
CA ARG A 203 -15.11 18.20 -2.42
C ARG A 203 -15.07 16.90 -3.22
N LEU A 204 -14.18 16.81 -4.23
CA LEU A 204 -14.03 15.60 -5.02
C LEU A 204 -13.54 14.44 -4.15
N ALA A 205 -12.55 14.68 -3.29
CA ALA A 205 -12.02 13.68 -2.37
C ALA A 205 -13.06 13.19 -1.37
N GLN A 206 -13.88 14.11 -0.83
CA GLN A 206 -14.96 13.79 0.09
C GLN A 206 -16.04 12.90 -0.54
N VAL A 207 -16.48 13.21 -1.77
CA VAL A 207 -17.49 12.39 -2.47
C VAL A 207 -16.97 10.99 -2.81
N LEU A 208 -15.67 10.90 -3.10
CA LEU A 208 -15.01 9.65 -3.45
C LEU A 208 -14.55 8.83 -2.24
N ASP A 209 -14.73 9.37 -1.03
CA ASP A 209 -14.26 8.79 0.22
C ASP A 209 -12.76 8.46 0.18
N ILE A 210 -11.95 9.44 -0.23
CA ILE A 210 -10.49 9.32 -0.35
C ILE A 210 -9.77 10.51 0.29
N SER A 211 -8.49 10.32 0.60
CA SER A 211 -7.62 11.40 1.05
C SER A 211 -7.44 12.48 -0.06
N PRO A 212 -7.61 13.78 0.25
CA PRO A 212 -7.39 14.87 -0.71
C PRO A 212 -5.98 14.89 -1.32
N TYR A 213 -4.99 14.38 -0.59
CA TYR A 213 -3.60 14.28 -1.04
C TYR A 213 -3.44 13.46 -2.33
N LEU A 214 -4.36 12.54 -2.59
CA LEU A 214 -4.34 11.69 -3.79
C LEU A 214 -4.73 12.45 -5.06
N LEU A 215 -5.34 13.62 -4.92
CA LEU A 215 -5.76 14.49 -6.01
C LEU A 215 -4.90 15.77 -6.10
N SER A 216 -4.11 16.09 -5.07
CA SER A 216 -3.28 17.30 -4.97
C SER A 216 -1.76 17.09 -5.16
N ARG A 217 -1.37 15.91 -5.67
CA ARG A 217 -0.08 15.55 -6.34
C ARG A 217 0.75 16.68 -6.94
#